data_AF-A0A7X5FD85-F1
#
_entry.id   AF-A0A7X5FD85-F1
#
_cell.length_a   1.000
_cell.length_b   1.000
_cell.length_c   1.000
_cell.angle_alpha   90.00
_cell.angle_beta   90.00
_cell.angle_gamma   90.00
#
_symmetry.space_group_name_H-M   'P 1'
#
loop_
_entity.id
_entity.type
_entity.pdbx_description
1 polymer ?
#
loop_
_entity_poly.entity_id
_entity_poly.type
_entity_poly.pdbx_seq_one_letter_code
_entity_poly.pdbx_strand_id
1 'polypeptide(L)' 'MSNILLQYIITFGWAITGAISMGISLSILIKIFSWISPIDEWDEIKKGNMSAAIVMAAVILGAALVIGLTVMP' A
#
# COMPACT_ATOMS: atom_id res chain seq x y z
N MET A 1 22.50 -2.86 -30.15
CA MET A 1 21.70 -3.97 -29.59
C MET A 1 21.87 -4.10 -28.07
N SER A 2 23.10 -4.09 -27.53
CA SER A 2 23.36 -4.20 -26.08
C SER A 2 22.66 -3.13 -25.22
N ASN A 3 22.62 -1.88 -25.66
CA ASN A 3 22.01 -0.79 -24.87
C ASN A 3 20.49 -0.90 -24.71
N ILE A 4 19.77 -1.46 -25.69
CA ILE A 4 18.30 -1.61 -25.63
C ILE A 4 17.93 -2.71 -24.65
N LEU A 5 18.65 -3.84 -24.68
CA LEU A 5 18.41 -4.96 -23.77
C LEU A 5 18.73 -4.58 -22.31
N LEU A 6 19.78 -3.76 -22.11
CA LEU A 6 20.10 -3.17 -20.80
C LEU A 6 18.97 -2.24 -20.31
N GLN A 7 18.39 -1.40 -21.18
CA GLN A 7 17.28 -0.53 -20.82
C GLN A 7 16.04 -1.31 -20.39
N TYR A 8 15.68 -2.40 -21.09
CA TYR A 8 14.57 -3.26 -20.67
C TYR A 8 14.79 -3.86 -19.28
N ILE A 9 16.00 -4.32 -18.98
CA ILE A 9 16.36 -4.86 -17.66
C ILE A 9 16.24 -3.77 -16.58
N ILE A 10 16.73 -2.56 -16.86
CA ILE A 10 16.66 -1.43 -15.92
C ILE A 10 15.20 -1.03 -15.65
N THR A 11 14.37 -0.92 -16.68
CA THR A 11 12.93 -0.62 -16.55
C THR A 11 12.23 -1.69 -15.71
N PHE A 12 12.57 -2.96 -15.93
CA PHE A 12 12.03 -4.06 -15.13
C PHE A 12 12.48 -3.98 -13.66
N GLY A 13 13.75 -3.60 -13.41
CA GLY A 13 14.28 -3.36 -12.07
C GLY A 13 13.54 -2.23 -11.34
N TRP A 14 13.23 -1.13 -12.03
CA TRP A 14 12.43 -0.05 -11.47
C TRP A 14 10.99 -0.46 -11.17
N ALA A 15 10.36 -1.25 -12.04
CA ALA A 15 9.02 -1.77 -11.82
C ALA A 15 8.96 -2.66 -10.55
N ILE A 16 9.96 -3.52 -10.35
CA ILE A 16 10.07 -4.34 -9.13
C ILE A 16 10.25 -3.45 -7.90
N THR A 17 11.14 -2.46 -7.98
CA THR A 17 11.41 -1.54 -6.87
C THR A 17 10.14 -0.77 -6.46
N GLY A 18 9.37 -0.29 -7.44
CA GLY A 18 8.08 0.37 -7.20
C GLY A 18 7.05 -0.55 -6.55
N ALA A 19 6.91 -1.79 -7.05
CA ALA A 19 5.99 -2.77 -6.49
C ALA A 19 6.31 -3.13 -5.03
N ILE A 20 7.61 -3.35 -4.73
CA ILE A 20 8.07 -3.64 -3.37
C ILE A 20 7.82 -2.44 -2.45
N SER A 21 8.17 -1.23 -2.90
CA SER A 21 7.94 0.01 -2.15
C SER A 21 6.47 0.20 -1.78
N MET A 22 5.56 -0.05 -2.73
CA MET A 22 4.11 0.06 -2.50
C MET A 22 3.61 -0.93 -1.46
N GLY A 23 4.01 -2.20 -1.56
CA GLY A 23 3.61 -3.23 -0.60
C GLY A 23 4.11 -2.95 0.82
N ILE A 24 5.36 -2.52 0.95
CA ILE A 24 5.96 -2.17 2.25
C ILE A 24 5.25 -0.94 2.85
N SER A 25 5.06 0.12 2.06
CA SER A 25 4.47 1.37 2.53
C SER A 25 3.04 1.18 3.03
N LEU A 26 2.21 0.44 2.28
CA LEU A 26 0.83 0.17 2.67
C LEU A 26 0.75 -0.69 3.96
N SER A 27 1.65 -1.66 4.10
CA SER A 27 1.73 -2.51 5.29
C SER A 27 2.10 -1.71 6.54
N ILE A 28 3.07 -0.80 6.42
CA ILE A 28 3.48 0.11 7.51
C ILE A 28 2.32 1.03 7.88
N LEU A 29 1.62 1.58 6.89
CA LEU A 29 0.49 2.48 7.14
C LEU A 29 -0.64 1.80 7.90
N ILE A 30 -1.05 0.60 7.49
CA ILE A 30 -2.09 -0.16 8.20
C ILE A 30 -1.64 -0.47 9.64
N LYS A 31 -0.37 -0.82 9.84
CA LYS A 31 0.19 -1.07 11.17
C LYS A 31 0.12 0.18 12.07
N ILE A 32 0.50 1.33 11.53
CA ILE A 32 0.46 2.61 12.26
C ILE A 32 -0.99 2.98 12.58
N PHE A 33 -1.89 2.85 11.61
CA PHE A 33 -3.31 3.13 11.78
C PHE A 33 -3.92 2.32 12.93
N SER A 34 -3.80 0.99 12.89
CA SER A 34 -4.30 0.13 13.97
C SER A 34 -3.60 0.33 15.32
N TRP A 35 -2.40 0.93 15.35
CA TRP A 35 -1.73 1.25 16.61
C TRP A 35 -2.22 2.55 17.25
N ILE A 36 -2.55 3.55 16.43
CA ILE A 36 -3.05 4.84 16.91
C ILE A 36 -4.55 4.78 17.23
N SER A 37 -5.27 3.91 16.53
CA SER A 37 -6.70 3.78 16.72
C SER A 37 -7.06 3.32 18.14
N PRO A 38 -8.10 3.91 18.75
CA PRO A 38 -8.53 3.57 20.10
C PRO A 38 -9.32 2.25 20.18
N ILE A 39 -9.67 1.66 19.04
CA ILE A 39 -10.42 0.40 18.92
C ILE A 39 -9.66 -0.57 18.02
N ASP A 40 -9.82 -1.87 18.25
CA ASP A 40 -9.31 -2.90 17.35
C ASP A 40 -10.27 -3.06 16.16
N GLU A 41 -9.91 -2.51 15.01
CA GLU A 41 -10.78 -2.52 13.84
C GLU A 41 -10.94 -3.93 13.29
N TRP A 42 -9.91 -4.76 13.38
CA TRP A 42 -9.95 -6.12 12.86
C TRP A 42 -10.90 -6.99 13.67
N ASP A 43 -10.93 -6.83 14.98
CA ASP A 43 -11.90 -7.51 15.83
C ASP A 43 -13.33 -6.99 15.64
N GLU A 44 -13.53 -5.68 15.43
CA GLU A 44 -14.84 -5.12 15.07
C GLU A 44 -15.34 -5.64 13.71
N ILE A 45 -14.46 -5.72 12.70
CA ILE A 45 -14.78 -6.30 11.39
C ILE A 45 -15.19 -7.77 11.52
N LYS A 46 -14.47 -8.57 12.33
CA LYS A 46 -14.83 -9.98 12.58
C LYS A 46 -16.20 -10.13 13.26
N LYS A 47 -16.61 -9.18 14.11
CA LYS A 47 -17.94 -9.15 14.73
C LYS A 47 -19.06 -8.72 13.77
N GLY A 48 -18.72 -8.36 12.52
CA GLY A 48 -19.68 -7.90 11.51
C GLY A 48 -19.96 -6.40 11.54
N ASN A 49 -19.10 -5.60 12.18
CA ASN A 49 -19.25 -4.15 12.20
C ASN A 49 -18.91 -3.54 10.83
N MET A 50 -19.96 -3.26 10.04
CA MET A 50 -19.83 -2.70 8.70
C MET A 50 -19.19 -1.30 8.69
N SER A 51 -19.42 -0.50 9.74
CA SER A 51 -18.82 0.83 9.86
C SER A 51 -17.29 0.74 9.98
N ALA A 52 -16.78 -0.17 10.82
CA ALA A 52 -15.35 -0.40 10.95
C ALA A 52 -14.73 -0.87 9.61
N ALA A 53 -15.41 -1.76 8.89
CA ALA A 53 -14.96 -2.24 7.58
C ALA A 53 -14.85 -1.11 6.53
N ILE A 54 -15.85 -0.22 6.48
CA ILE A 54 -15.86 0.92 5.55
C ILE A 54 -14.72 1.89 5.88
N VAL A 55 -14.51 2.20 7.17
CA VAL A 55 -13.41 3.09 7.58
C VAL A 55 -12.05 2.48 7.19
N MET A 56 -11.84 1.20 7.48
CA MET A 56 -10.59 0.52 7.14
C MET A 56 -10.36 0.48 5.62
N ALA A 57 -11.41 0.22 4.83
CA ALA A 57 -11.33 0.28 3.37
C ALA A 57 -11.00 1.70 2.87
N ALA A 58 -11.63 2.73 3.43
CA ALA A 58 -11.35 4.12 3.06
C ALA A 58 -9.89 4.53 3.36
N VAL A 59 -9.36 4.10 4.50
CA VAL A 59 -7.96 4.33 4.88
C VAL A 59 -7.01 3.63 3.90
N ILE A 60 -7.25 2.36 3.57
CA ILE A 60 -6.44 1.62 2.60
C ILE A 60 -6.47 2.29 1.24
N LEU A 61 -7.66 2.66 0.73
CA LEU A 61 -7.80 3.27 -0.58
C LEU A 61 -7.14 4.65 -0.63
N GLY A 62 -7.36 5.49 0.39
CA GLY A 62 -6.72 6.80 0.48
C GLY A 62 -5.19 6.70 0.56
N ALA A 63 -4.69 5.78 1.37
CA ALA A 63 -3.25 5.50 1.48
C ALA A 63 -2.66 5.00 0.16
N ALA A 64 -3.32 4.04 -0.49
CA ALA A 64 -2.86 3.48 -1.75
C ALA A 64 -2.76 4.55 -2.85
N LEU A 65 -3.69 5.50 -2.88
CA LEU A 65 -3.64 6.64 -3.79
C LEU A 65 -2.44 7.55 -3.51
N VAL A 66 -2.23 7.95 -2.25
CA VAL A 66 -1.10 8.80 -1.88
C VAL A 66 0.23 8.11 -2.20
N ILE A 67 0.38 6.84 -1.80
CA ILE A 67 1.59 6.06 -2.04
C ILE A 67 1.82 5.90 -3.55
N GLY A 68 0.79 5.53 -4.31
CA GLY A 68 0.89 5.36 -5.75
C GLY A 68 1.37 6.62 -6.47
N LEU A 69 0.86 7.79 -6.06
CA LEU A 69 1.28 9.09 -6.60
C LEU A 69 2.71 9.49 -6.19
N THR A 70 3.20 9.01 -5.04
CA THR A 70 4.57 9.32 -4.58
C THR A 70 5.65 8.39 -5.13
N VAL A 71 5.28 7.15 -5.46
CA VAL A 71 6.22 6.13 -5.99
C VAL A 71 6.37 6.27 -7.51
N MET A 72 5.37 6.84 -8.18
CA MET A 72 5.44 7.17 -9.60
C MET A 72 6.36 8.39 -9.79
N PRO A 73 7.49 8.27 -10.52
CA PRO A 73 8.31 9.42 -10.91
C PRO A 73 7.65 10.29 -11.98
#